data_AF-A0A948TFB0-F1
#
_entry.id   AF-A0A948TFB0-F1
#
_cell.length_a   1.000
_cell.length_b   1.000
_cell.length_c   1.000
_cell.angle_alpha   90.00
_cell.angle_beta   90.00
_cell.angle_gamma   90.00
#
_symmetry.space_group_name_H-M   'P 1'
#
loop_
_entity.id
_entity.type
_entity.pdbx_description
1 polymer ?
#
loop_
_entity_poly.entity_id
_entity_poly.type
_entity_poly.pdbx_seq_one_letter_code
_entity_poly.pdbx_strand_id
1 'polypeptide(L)'
;MIVTQENIEQVFATSMSKPLFCLFYTDDPTCDTAKNALTTAISDTNEYVTLGLFNLKEEICQGVALQLGLMNAPSLVVVDKGQPVAIAEGNDIVAHLPELLKQYLPSEAETLMRAALQAEAAGDLNTACSKAAEAYAQDDKNLQFKFIYARMLIAQKNTAKAHELLDNPGREEQSMPEYQQLLSALTLAEQAQNSPELLELAQKYEQDPSDENAVAYAVALADAGKKEDALVLLFAKLKADLNKEEVKKTFLDILSTMDGDKLQSTYRRKLYTLLH
;
A
#
# COMPACT_ATOMS: atom_id res chain seq x y z
N MET A 1 -7.37 -26.28 7.41
CA MET A 1 -8.51 -27.23 7.47
C MET A 1 -8.03 -28.67 7.68
N ILE A 2 -8.81 -29.53 8.36
CA ILE A 2 -8.49 -30.97 8.53
C ILE A 2 -9.01 -31.74 7.31
N VAL A 3 -8.15 -32.58 6.74
CA VAL A 3 -8.49 -33.40 5.58
C VAL A 3 -9.10 -34.73 6.01
N THR A 4 -10.21 -35.08 5.37
CA THR A 4 -10.97 -36.31 5.60
C THR A 4 -11.27 -36.96 4.25
N GLN A 5 -11.78 -38.20 4.28
CA GLN A 5 -12.19 -38.91 3.07
C GLN A 5 -13.22 -38.12 2.24
N GLU A 6 -14.11 -37.37 2.89
CA GLU A 6 -15.20 -36.64 2.24
C GLU A 6 -14.72 -35.38 1.51
N ASN A 7 -13.62 -34.77 1.96
CA ASN A 7 -13.17 -33.47 1.44
C ASN A 7 -11.85 -33.53 0.66
N ILE A 8 -11.14 -34.67 0.64
CA ILE A 8 -9.78 -34.75 0.09
C ILE A 8 -9.69 -34.33 -1.38
N GLU A 9 -10.65 -34.76 -2.23
CA GLU A 9 -10.70 -34.37 -3.63
C GLU A 9 -10.90 -32.86 -3.80
N GLN A 10 -11.80 -32.28 -3.00
CA GLN A 10 -12.05 -30.85 -2.98
C GLN A 10 -10.82 -30.06 -2.51
N VAL A 11 -10.14 -30.55 -1.47
CA VAL A 11 -8.92 -29.94 -0.94
C VAL A 11 -7.85 -29.93 -2.03
N PHE A 12 -7.58 -31.04 -2.70
CA PHE A 12 -6.62 -31.07 -3.81
C PHE A 12 -7.05 -30.20 -5.01
N ALA A 13 -8.34 -30.10 -5.29
CA ALA A 13 -8.84 -29.22 -6.34
C ALA A 13 -8.51 -27.72 -6.08
N THR A 14 -8.38 -27.29 -4.81
CA THR A 14 -7.97 -25.91 -4.48
C THR A 14 -6.60 -25.56 -5.06
N SER A 15 -5.70 -26.54 -5.18
CA SER A 15 -4.34 -26.38 -5.76
C SER A 15 -4.33 -25.85 -7.19
N MET A 16 -5.44 -25.99 -7.93
CA MET A 16 -5.57 -25.46 -9.29
C MET A 16 -5.71 -23.93 -9.32
N SER A 17 -6.11 -23.33 -8.19
CA SER A 17 -6.34 -21.89 -8.06
C SER A 17 -5.36 -21.21 -7.10
N LYS A 18 -5.00 -21.89 -6.00
CA LYS A 18 -4.12 -21.40 -4.94
C LYS A 18 -3.23 -22.54 -4.47
N PRO A 19 -1.92 -22.34 -4.28
CA PRO A 19 -1.03 -23.35 -3.73
C PRO A 19 -1.60 -23.97 -2.44
N LEU A 20 -1.60 -25.30 -2.40
CA LEU A 20 -2.05 -26.10 -1.27
C LEU A 20 -0.84 -26.59 -0.48
N PHE A 21 -0.75 -26.17 0.78
CA PHE A 21 0.23 -26.62 1.75
C PHE A 21 -0.36 -27.84 2.49
N CYS A 22 0.18 -29.02 2.20
CA CYS A 22 -0.24 -30.29 2.79
C CYS A 22 0.71 -30.68 3.93
N LEU A 23 0.28 -30.55 5.18
CA LEU A 23 1.04 -31.07 6.32
C LEU A 23 0.56 -32.48 6.66
N PHE A 24 1.42 -33.46 6.45
CA PHE A 24 1.24 -34.84 6.89
C PHE A 24 1.82 -35.00 8.30
N TYR A 25 0.99 -35.46 9.24
CA TYR A 25 1.37 -35.46 10.66
C TYR A 25 0.82 -36.68 11.42
N THR A 26 1.45 -36.96 12.56
CA THR A 26 1.01 -37.90 13.60
C THR A 26 0.93 -37.18 14.95
N ASP A 27 0.49 -37.87 16.01
CA ASP A 27 0.48 -37.33 17.37
C ASP A 27 1.89 -37.43 17.98
N ASP A 28 2.78 -36.51 17.60
CA ASP A 28 4.16 -36.38 18.08
C ASP A 28 4.51 -34.89 18.34
N PRO A 29 5.33 -34.55 19.35
CA PRO A 29 5.69 -33.15 19.65
C PRO A 29 6.33 -32.39 18.49
N THR A 30 7.06 -33.07 17.60
CA THR A 30 7.67 -32.48 16.40
C THR A 30 6.59 -32.05 15.41
N CYS A 31 5.56 -32.90 15.25
CA CYS A 31 4.39 -32.61 14.43
C CYS A 31 3.59 -31.42 14.99
N ASP A 32 3.42 -31.34 16.31
CA ASP A 32 2.73 -30.22 16.95
C ASP A 32 3.43 -28.88 16.70
N THR A 33 4.77 -28.88 16.73
CA THR A 33 5.58 -27.69 16.44
C THR A 33 5.37 -27.22 15.00
N ALA A 34 5.46 -28.14 14.02
CA ALA A 34 5.22 -27.82 12.62
C ALA A 34 3.77 -27.36 12.36
N LYS A 35 2.80 -28.04 12.97
CA LYS A 35 1.38 -27.71 12.87
C LYS A 35 1.10 -26.30 13.39
N ASN A 36 1.60 -25.95 14.58
CA ASN A 36 1.42 -24.62 15.17
C ASN A 36 2.07 -23.51 14.35
N ALA A 37 3.27 -23.75 13.79
CA ALA A 37 3.92 -22.79 12.91
C ALA A 37 3.08 -22.52 11.64
N LEU A 38 2.58 -23.58 11.00
CA LEU A 38 1.76 -23.47 9.79
C LEU A 38 0.40 -22.83 10.06
N THR A 39 -0.32 -23.21 11.12
CA THR A 39 -1.63 -22.63 11.43
C THR A 39 -1.56 -21.19 11.91
N THR A 40 -0.41 -20.78 12.48
CA THR A 40 -0.15 -19.37 12.82
C THR A 40 0.12 -18.53 11.57
N ALA A 41 0.87 -19.08 10.62
CA ALA A 41 1.26 -18.36 9.41
C ALA A 41 0.18 -18.36 8.31
N ILE A 42 -0.63 -19.41 8.24
CA ILE A 42 -1.67 -19.61 7.23
C ILE A 42 -3.02 -19.76 7.93
N SER A 43 -3.84 -18.71 7.87
CA SER A 43 -5.23 -18.78 8.32
C SER A 43 -6.07 -19.67 7.40
N ASP A 44 -7.14 -20.27 7.93
CA ASP A 44 -8.07 -21.07 7.14
C ASP A 44 -8.79 -20.28 6.03
N THR A 45 -8.82 -18.95 6.14
CA THR A 45 -9.44 -18.03 5.18
C THR A 45 -8.43 -17.28 4.31
N ASN A 46 -7.18 -17.74 4.25
CA ASN A 46 -6.13 -17.06 3.49
C ASN A 46 -6.47 -16.96 2.00
N GLU A 47 -6.28 -15.76 1.44
CA GLU A 47 -6.67 -15.48 0.05
C GLU A 47 -5.69 -16.04 -0.99
N TYR A 48 -4.49 -16.44 -0.60
CA TYR A 48 -3.39 -16.77 -1.51
C TYR A 48 -2.98 -18.25 -1.47
N VAL A 49 -3.06 -18.86 -0.29
CA VAL A 49 -2.66 -20.26 -0.08
C VAL A 49 -3.70 -20.98 0.75
N THR A 50 -3.76 -22.31 0.60
CA THR A 50 -4.65 -23.17 1.39
C THR A 50 -3.82 -24.09 2.28
N LEU A 51 -4.20 -24.26 3.55
CA LEU A 51 -3.55 -25.22 4.46
C LEU A 51 -4.43 -26.46 4.66
N GLY A 52 -3.95 -27.62 4.23
CA GLY A 52 -4.53 -28.93 4.47
C GLY A 52 -3.74 -29.73 5.51
N LEU A 53 -4.41 -30.18 6.57
CA LEU A 53 -3.82 -30.98 7.64
C LEU A 53 -4.22 -32.45 7.44
N PHE A 54 -3.27 -33.30 7.08
CA PHE A 54 -3.44 -34.72 6.76
C PHE A 54 -2.98 -35.58 7.93
N ASN A 55 -3.93 -36.13 8.69
CA ASN A 55 -3.62 -37.01 9.81
C ASN A 55 -3.25 -38.41 9.29
N LEU A 56 -2.00 -38.83 9.47
CA LEU A 56 -1.50 -40.13 9.03
C LEU A 56 -2.08 -41.30 9.84
N LYS A 57 -2.96 -41.08 10.81
CA LYS A 57 -3.80 -42.15 11.40
C LYS A 57 -4.96 -42.56 10.49
N GLU A 58 -5.39 -41.69 9.59
CA GLU A 58 -6.46 -41.96 8.62
C GLU A 58 -5.89 -42.71 7.41
N GLU A 59 -6.46 -43.85 7.05
CA GLU A 59 -5.99 -44.70 5.94
C GLU A 59 -5.91 -43.94 4.61
N ILE A 60 -6.86 -43.05 4.35
CA ILE A 60 -6.88 -42.22 3.14
C ILE A 60 -5.66 -41.27 3.08
N CYS A 61 -5.29 -40.67 4.22
CA CYS A 61 -4.14 -39.77 4.29
C CYS A 61 -2.82 -40.54 4.17
N GLN A 62 -2.74 -41.76 4.73
CA GLN A 62 -1.60 -42.66 4.51
C GLN A 62 -1.44 -43.03 3.03
N GLY A 63 -2.54 -43.37 2.35
CA GLY A 63 -2.53 -43.68 0.93
C GLY A 63 -1.99 -42.54 0.08
N VAL A 64 -2.39 -41.30 0.38
CA VAL A 64 -1.86 -40.09 -0.29
C VAL A 64 -0.38 -39.87 0.04
N ALA A 65 0.04 -40.03 1.29
CA ALA A 65 1.44 -39.89 1.68
C ALA A 65 2.34 -40.90 0.93
N LEU A 66 1.88 -42.14 0.78
CA LEU A 66 2.57 -43.18 0.00
C LEU A 66 2.67 -42.84 -1.49
N GLN A 67 1.59 -42.31 -2.09
CA GLN A 67 1.59 -41.87 -3.49
C GLN A 67 2.58 -40.71 -3.74
N LEU A 68 2.74 -39.83 -2.75
CA LEU A 68 3.70 -38.73 -2.78
C LEU A 68 5.13 -39.17 -2.39
N GLY A 69 5.34 -40.44 -2.02
CA GLY A 69 6.65 -40.99 -1.66
C GLY A 69 7.16 -40.50 -0.29
N LEU A 70 6.28 -40.04 0.59
CA LEU A 70 6.65 -39.55 1.92
C LEU A 70 6.97 -40.72 2.85
N MET A 71 8.13 -40.65 3.52
CA MET A 71 8.58 -41.71 4.42
C MET A 71 8.65 -41.26 5.88
N ASN A 72 8.59 -39.96 6.15
CA ASN A 72 8.73 -39.38 7.47
C ASN A 72 7.47 -38.59 7.86
N ALA A 73 7.32 -38.34 9.16
CA ALA A 73 6.35 -37.40 9.71
C ALA A 73 7.05 -36.51 10.75
N PRO A 74 6.80 -35.19 10.80
CA PRO A 74 5.95 -34.45 9.88
C PRO A 74 6.61 -34.27 8.50
N SER A 75 5.79 -34.19 7.44
CA SER A 75 6.22 -33.79 6.10
C SER A 75 5.26 -32.75 5.53
N LEU A 76 5.81 -31.64 5.02
CA LEU A 76 5.09 -30.59 4.32
C LEU A 76 5.31 -30.75 2.82
N VAL A 77 4.22 -30.83 2.06
CA VAL A 77 4.25 -30.81 0.60
C VAL A 77 3.49 -29.58 0.11
N VAL A 78 4.10 -28.79 -0.76
CA VAL A 78 3.40 -27.71 -1.47
C VAL A 78 2.96 -28.23 -2.82
N VAL A 79 1.66 -28.18 -3.08
CA VAL A 79 1.04 -28.57 -4.35
C VAL A 79 0.54 -27.32 -5.05
N ASP A 80 1.08 -27.02 -6.22
CA ASP A 80 0.65 -25.90 -7.06
C ASP A 80 0.26 -26.43 -8.45
N LYS A 81 -0.90 -26.00 -8.94
CA LYS A 81 -1.49 -26.46 -10.22
C LYS A 81 -1.55 -27.98 -10.34
N GLY A 82 -1.89 -28.64 -9.23
CA GLY A 82 -1.98 -30.10 -9.13
C GLY A 82 -0.66 -30.86 -9.14
N GLN A 83 0.48 -30.17 -9.04
CA GLN A 83 1.81 -30.79 -9.01
C GLN A 83 2.52 -30.51 -7.69
N PRO A 84 3.24 -31.48 -7.10
CA PRO A 84 4.10 -31.22 -5.96
C PRO A 84 5.32 -30.40 -6.41
N VAL A 85 5.44 -29.19 -5.87
CA VAL A 85 6.49 -28.22 -6.25
C VAL A 85 7.55 -28.03 -5.16
N ALA A 86 7.24 -28.36 -3.90
CA ALA A 86 8.20 -28.35 -2.81
C ALA A 86 7.87 -29.40 -1.75
N ILE A 87 8.90 -29.94 -1.09
CA ILE A 87 8.78 -30.89 0.02
C ILE A 87 9.77 -30.48 1.12
N ALA A 88 9.32 -30.49 2.37
CA ALA A 88 10.16 -30.30 3.56
C ALA A 88 9.75 -31.32 4.63
N GLU A 89 10.70 -31.87 5.38
CA GLU A 89 10.44 -32.91 6.38
C GLU A 89 11.03 -32.55 7.75
N GLY A 90 10.40 -33.04 8.82
CA GLY A 90 10.88 -32.86 10.19
C GLY A 90 11.06 -31.40 10.58
N ASN A 91 12.23 -31.09 11.15
CA ASN A 91 12.56 -29.74 11.64
C ASN A 91 12.77 -28.72 10.51
N ASP A 92 13.07 -29.17 9.29
CA ASP A 92 13.31 -28.28 8.15
C ASP A 92 12.03 -27.55 7.73
N ILE A 93 10.85 -28.10 8.05
CA ILE A 93 9.56 -27.47 7.78
C ILE A 93 9.52 -26.06 8.38
N VAL A 94 9.83 -25.92 9.67
CA VAL A 94 9.75 -24.63 10.37
C VAL A 94 10.83 -23.67 9.89
N ALA A 95 12.03 -24.20 9.58
CA ALA A 95 13.15 -23.39 9.11
C ALA A 95 12.90 -22.77 7.72
N HIS A 96 12.30 -23.53 6.79
CA HIS A 96 12.08 -23.10 5.41
C HIS A 96 10.71 -22.45 5.18
N LEU A 97 9.80 -22.52 6.16
CA LEU A 97 8.45 -21.96 6.06
C LEU A 97 8.45 -20.47 5.64
N PRO A 98 9.29 -19.57 6.18
CA PRO A 98 9.30 -18.16 5.77
C PRO A 98 9.64 -17.97 4.30
N GLU A 99 10.62 -18.71 3.78
CA GLU A 99 11.03 -18.63 2.37
C GLU A 99 9.98 -19.19 1.43
N LEU A 100 9.35 -20.31 1.80
CA LEU A 100 8.24 -20.90 1.04
C LEU A 100 7.06 -19.94 0.98
N LEU A 101 6.66 -19.36 2.12
CA LEU A 101 5.54 -18.42 2.16
C LEU A 101 5.82 -17.17 1.32
N LYS A 102 7.05 -16.65 1.31
CA LYS A 102 7.43 -15.50 0.49
C LYS A 102 7.22 -15.72 -1.02
N GLN A 103 7.21 -16.96 -1.50
CA GLN A 103 6.98 -17.27 -2.92
C GLN A 103 5.50 -17.20 -3.32
N TYR A 104 4.58 -17.33 -2.36
CA TYR A 104 3.15 -17.48 -2.63
C TYR A 104 2.28 -16.43 -1.95
N LEU A 105 2.78 -15.79 -0.89
CA LEU A 105 2.12 -14.67 -0.23
C LEU A 105 2.55 -13.35 -0.90
N PRO A 106 1.66 -12.36 -0.92
CA PRO A 106 2.01 -11.02 -1.37
C PRO A 106 3.16 -10.48 -0.52
N SER A 107 4.02 -9.69 -1.14
CA SER A 107 4.92 -8.82 -0.41
C SER A 107 4.15 -7.83 0.45
N GLU A 108 4.84 -7.25 1.44
CA GLU A 108 4.29 -6.16 2.24
C GLU A 108 3.88 -4.97 1.35
N ALA A 109 4.69 -4.65 0.34
CA ALA A 109 4.40 -3.60 -0.63
C ALA A 109 3.12 -3.87 -1.43
N GLU A 110 2.89 -5.09 -1.89
CA GLU A 110 1.63 -5.48 -2.57
C GLU A 110 0.42 -5.42 -1.63
N THR A 111 0.62 -5.81 -0.37
CA THR A 111 -0.43 -5.73 0.65
C THR A 111 -0.82 -4.27 0.92
N LEU A 112 0.17 -3.38 1.04
CA LEU A 112 -0.04 -1.94 1.17
C LEU A 112 -0.74 -1.36 -0.06
N MET A 113 -0.32 -1.75 -1.27
CA MET A 113 -0.93 -1.28 -2.51
C MET A 113 -2.39 -1.74 -2.63
N ARG A 114 -2.71 -2.97 -2.22
CA ARG A 114 -4.10 -3.44 -2.18
C ARG A 114 -4.94 -2.65 -1.20
N ALA A 115 -4.41 -2.37 -0.01
CA ALA A 115 -5.09 -1.51 0.96
C ALA A 115 -5.32 -0.09 0.41
N ALA A 116 -4.36 0.45 -0.37
CA ALA A 116 -4.51 1.72 -1.05
C ALA A 116 -5.68 1.72 -2.04
N LEU A 117 -5.76 0.70 -2.90
CA LEU A 117 -6.84 0.54 -3.88
C LEU A 117 -8.21 0.36 -3.22
N GLN A 118 -8.27 -0.35 -2.08
CA GLN A 118 -9.51 -0.48 -1.31
C GLN A 118 -9.95 0.86 -0.71
N ALA A 119 -9.01 1.65 -0.17
CA ALA A 119 -9.31 2.98 0.33
C ALA A 119 -9.76 3.94 -0.79
N GLU A 120 -9.13 3.87 -1.98
CA GLU A 120 -9.54 4.63 -3.17
C GLU A 120 -10.98 4.27 -3.57
N ALA A 121 -11.32 2.97 -3.62
CA ALA A 121 -12.67 2.51 -3.93
C ALA A 121 -13.71 2.94 -2.88
N ALA A 122 -13.31 3.12 -1.62
CA ALA A 122 -14.14 3.66 -0.56
C ALA A 122 -14.25 5.19 -0.57
N GLY A 123 -13.54 5.88 -1.48
CA GLY A 123 -13.48 7.34 -1.56
C GLY A 123 -12.56 8.00 -0.53
N ASP A 124 -11.85 7.22 0.30
CA ASP A 124 -10.85 7.73 1.24
C ASP A 124 -9.51 7.93 0.53
N LEU A 125 -9.42 9.02 -0.22
CA LEU A 125 -8.22 9.36 -0.97
C LEU A 125 -7.01 9.56 -0.04
N ASN A 126 -7.19 10.07 1.18
CA ASN A 126 -6.08 10.34 2.11
C ASN A 126 -5.36 9.05 2.50
N THR A 127 -6.13 8.05 2.95
CA THR A 127 -5.59 6.74 3.27
C THR A 127 -5.03 6.05 2.02
N ALA A 128 -5.71 6.17 0.87
CA ALA A 128 -5.24 5.60 -0.39
C ALA A 128 -3.85 6.11 -0.77
N CYS A 129 -3.65 7.43 -0.83
CA CYS A 129 -2.35 8.02 -1.13
C CYS A 129 -1.27 7.64 -0.12
N SER A 130 -1.58 7.63 1.19
CA SER A 130 -0.59 7.25 2.21
C SER A 130 -0.10 5.83 1.98
N LYS A 131 -1.03 4.89 1.75
CA LYS A 131 -0.70 3.48 1.57
C LYS A 131 0.01 3.21 0.24
N ALA A 132 -0.38 3.90 -0.84
CA ALA A 132 0.32 3.82 -2.12
C ALA A 132 1.74 4.38 -2.03
N ALA A 133 1.94 5.47 -1.28
CA ALA A 133 3.27 6.05 -1.05
C ALA A 133 4.17 5.09 -0.25
N GLU A 134 3.64 4.44 0.80
CA GLU A 134 4.35 3.43 1.58
C GLU A 134 4.74 2.23 0.71
N ALA A 135 3.80 1.72 -0.09
CA ALA A 135 4.03 0.61 -1.02
C ALA A 135 5.10 0.92 -2.06
N TYR A 136 5.00 2.07 -2.74
CA TYR A 136 5.97 2.49 -3.73
C TYR A 136 7.36 2.73 -3.12
N ALA A 137 7.44 3.23 -1.89
CA ALA A 137 8.73 3.39 -1.20
C ALA A 137 9.43 2.05 -0.89
N GLN A 138 8.68 0.95 -0.79
CA GLN A 138 9.24 -0.39 -0.60
C GLN A 138 9.69 -1.04 -1.92
N ASP A 139 9.10 -0.64 -3.06
CA ASP A 139 9.44 -1.14 -4.40
C ASP A 139 9.35 -0.01 -5.45
N ASP A 140 10.36 0.87 -5.44
CA ASP A 140 10.41 2.08 -6.25
C ASP A 140 10.66 1.84 -7.75
N LYS A 141 10.93 0.58 -8.13
CA LYS A 141 11.10 0.14 -9.52
C LYS A 141 9.80 -0.39 -10.12
N ASN A 142 8.79 -0.61 -9.31
CA ASN A 142 7.50 -1.11 -9.76
C ASN A 142 6.68 0.00 -10.42
N LEU A 143 6.69 0.03 -11.76
CA LEU A 143 5.98 1.04 -12.54
C LEU A 143 4.47 1.04 -12.29
N GLN A 144 3.88 -0.12 -11.97
CA GLN A 144 2.46 -0.19 -11.62
C GLN A 144 2.19 0.54 -10.29
N PHE A 145 3.07 0.36 -9.28
CA PHE A 145 2.93 1.09 -8.02
C PHE A 145 3.12 2.59 -8.21
N LYS A 146 4.10 2.97 -9.03
CA LYS A 146 4.34 4.38 -9.41
C LYS A 146 3.10 5.01 -10.05
N PHE A 147 2.49 4.34 -11.02
CA PHE A 147 1.33 4.84 -11.75
C PHE A 147 0.06 4.93 -10.88
N ILE A 148 -0.20 3.92 -10.05
CA ILE A 148 -1.32 3.96 -9.11
C ILE A 148 -1.12 5.12 -8.13
N TYR A 149 0.09 5.28 -7.59
CA TYR A 149 0.37 6.37 -6.68
C TYR A 149 0.21 7.75 -7.36
N ALA A 150 0.73 7.92 -8.58
CA ALA A 150 0.57 9.14 -9.36
C ALA A 150 -0.91 9.45 -9.66
N ARG A 151 -1.71 8.45 -10.02
CA ARG A 151 -3.17 8.61 -10.21
C ARG A 151 -3.84 9.16 -8.95
N MET A 152 -3.54 8.56 -7.80
CA MET A 152 -4.14 8.98 -6.52
C MET A 152 -3.70 10.41 -6.15
N LEU A 153 -2.45 10.79 -6.41
CA LEU A 153 -1.97 12.17 -6.23
C LEU A 153 -2.72 13.15 -7.13
N ILE A 154 -2.94 12.82 -8.40
CA ILE A 154 -3.72 13.65 -9.33
C ILE A 154 -5.16 13.79 -8.82
N ALA A 155 -5.79 12.69 -8.37
CA ALA A 155 -7.15 12.72 -7.81
C ALA A 155 -7.23 13.59 -6.53
N GLN A 156 -6.18 13.62 -5.72
CA GLN A 156 -6.06 14.51 -4.56
C GLN A 156 -5.71 15.96 -4.91
N LYS A 157 -5.57 16.31 -6.19
CA LYS A 157 -5.07 17.61 -6.65
C LYS A 157 -3.64 17.91 -6.15
N ASN A 158 -2.83 16.89 -5.88
CA ASN A 158 -1.41 17.04 -5.54
C ASN A 158 -0.54 16.88 -6.80
N THR A 159 -0.68 17.82 -7.73
CA THR A 159 0.01 17.84 -9.03
C THR A 159 1.52 17.97 -8.88
N ALA A 160 2.02 18.70 -7.88
CA ALA A 160 3.44 18.84 -7.60
C ALA A 160 4.14 17.49 -7.34
N LYS A 161 3.60 16.65 -6.43
CA LYS A 161 4.16 15.31 -6.20
C LYS A 161 3.93 14.37 -7.38
N ALA A 162 2.84 14.54 -8.13
CA ALA A 162 2.62 13.75 -9.35
C ALA A 162 3.71 14.04 -10.41
N HIS A 163 4.15 15.31 -10.54
CA HIS A 163 5.31 15.68 -11.34
C HIS A 163 6.60 15.03 -10.84
N GLU A 164 6.87 15.03 -9.53
CA GLU A 164 8.07 14.36 -8.99
C GLU A 164 8.17 12.88 -9.40
N LEU A 165 7.02 12.20 -9.56
CA LEU A 165 6.98 10.83 -10.04
C LEU A 165 7.10 10.77 -11.57
N LEU A 166 6.26 11.50 -12.30
CA LEU A 166 6.08 11.30 -13.74
C LEU A 166 7.12 12.05 -14.59
N ASP A 167 7.77 13.08 -14.04
CA ASP A 167 8.81 13.81 -14.75
C ASP A 167 10.07 12.95 -14.85
N ASN A 168 10.67 12.92 -16.05
CA ASN A 168 11.85 12.11 -16.39
C ASN A 168 11.57 10.59 -16.46
N PRO A 169 10.60 10.14 -17.25
CA PRO A 169 10.28 8.72 -17.39
C PRO A 169 11.40 7.94 -18.09
N GLY A 170 11.55 6.68 -17.71
CA GLY A 170 12.38 5.72 -18.46
C GLY A 170 11.79 5.38 -19.83
N ARG A 171 12.57 4.71 -20.70
CA ARG A 171 12.08 4.30 -22.04
C ARG A 171 10.87 3.39 -21.98
N GLU A 172 10.85 2.46 -21.02
CA GLU A 172 9.73 1.54 -20.81
C GLU A 172 8.47 2.32 -20.43
N GLU A 173 8.58 3.17 -19.42
CA GLU A 173 7.49 4.04 -18.93
C GLU A 173 6.89 4.91 -20.03
N GLN A 174 7.71 5.55 -20.86
CA GLN A 174 7.24 6.40 -21.98
C GLN A 174 6.37 5.63 -22.99
N SER A 175 6.64 4.34 -23.17
CA SER A 175 5.92 3.49 -24.13
C SER A 175 4.59 2.95 -23.60
N MET A 176 4.34 3.09 -22.29
CA MET A 176 3.12 2.59 -21.67
C MET A 176 1.95 3.55 -21.91
N PRO A 177 0.78 3.05 -22.38
CA PRO A 177 -0.42 3.88 -22.56
C PRO A 177 -0.89 4.55 -21.27
N GLU A 178 -0.74 3.87 -20.14
CA GLU A 178 -1.10 4.37 -18.80
C GLU A 178 -0.32 5.64 -18.44
N TYR A 179 0.96 5.71 -18.78
CA TYR A 179 1.78 6.92 -18.60
C TYR A 179 1.22 8.11 -19.38
N GLN A 180 0.84 7.93 -20.64
CA GLN A 180 0.26 9.00 -21.48
C GLN A 180 -1.10 9.47 -20.94
N GLN A 181 -1.90 8.55 -20.40
CA GLN A 181 -3.17 8.89 -19.75
C GLN A 181 -2.94 9.71 -18.48
N LEU A 182 -1.95 9.33 -17.66
CA LEU A 182 -1.58 10.07 -16.45
C LEU A 182 -1.07 11.47 -16.75
N LEU A 183 -0.23 11.64 -17.78
CA LEU A 183 0.20 12.98 -18.22
C LEU A 183 -0.99 13.84 -18.64
N SER A 184 -1.91 13.28 -19.42
CA SER A 184 -3.12 14.00 -19.85
C SER A 184 -4.00 14.39 -18.65
N ALA A 185 -4.18 13.48 -17.69
CA ALA A 185 -4.92 13.72 -16.47
C ALA A 185 -4.25 14.78 -15.59
N LEU A 186 -2.92 14.76 -15.48
CA LEU A 186 -2.13 15.74 -14.77
C LEU A 186 -2.30 17.13 -15.39
N THR A 187 -2.14 17.26 -16.72
CA THR A 187 -2.34 18.53 -17.42
C THR A 187 -3.76 19.09 -17.21
N LEU A 188 -4.78 18.24 -17.27
CA LEU A 188 -6.17 18.67 -17.01
C LEU A 188 -6.37 19.10 -15.56
N ALA A 189 -5.78 18.38 -14.61
CA ALA A 189 -5.83 18.75 -13.20
C ALA A 189 -5.19 20.13 -12.98
N GLU A 190 -3.99 20.36 -13.52
CA GLU A 190 -3.31 21.66 -13.43
C GLU A 190 -4.10 22.81 -14.02
N GLN A 191 -4.74 22.60 -15.18
CA GLN A 191 -5.63 23.61 -15.77
C GLN A 191 -6.80 23.94 -14.84
N ALA A 192 -7.37 22.93 -14.18
CA ALA A 192 -8.45 23.14 -13.21
C ALA A 192 -7.98 23.85 -11.92
N GLN A 193 -6.69 23.74 -11.56
CA GLN A 193 -6.11 24.44 -10.41
C GLN A 193 -5.82 25.93 -10.67
N ASN A 194 -5.72 26.33 -11.94
CA ASN A 194 -5.39 27.71 -12.34
C ASN A 194 -6.65 28.48 -12.72
N SER A 195 -7.57 28.66 -11.76
CA SER A 195 -8.80 29.42 -12.00
C SER A 195 -8.51 30.92 -12.25
N PRO A 196 -9.36 31.62 -13.02
CA PRO A 196 -9.23 33.07 -13.18
C PRO A 196 -9.23 33.83 -11.85
N GLU A 197 -10.02 33.38 -10.89
CA GLU A 197 -10.07 33.95 -9.53
C GLU A 197 -8.73 33.82 -8.79
N LEU A 198 -8.05 32.66 -8.91
CA LEU A 198 -6.73 32.46 -8.31
C LEU A 198 -5.69 33.42 -8.91
N LEU A 199 -5.77 33.67 -10.22
CA LEU A 199 -4.89 34.62 -10.92
C LEU A 199 -5.15 36.07 -10.48
N GLU A 200 -6.41 36.46 -10.30
CA GLU A 200 -6.76 37.78 -9.78
C GLU A 200 -6.26 37.99 -8.34
N LEU A 201 -6.42 36.98 -7.47
CA LEU A 201 -5.92 37.04 -6.09
C LEU A 201 -4.38 37.09 -6.04
N ALA A 202 -3.70 36.35 -6.92
CA ALA A 202 -2.25 36.43 -7.06
C ALA A 202 -1.80 37.85 -7.44
N GLN A 203 -2.44 38.47 -8.44
CA GLN A 203 -2.11 39.84 -8.86
C GLN A 203 -2.40 40.86 -7.75
N LYS A 204 -3.51 40.72 -7.02
CA LYS A 204 -3.82 41.59 -5.87
C LYS A 204 -2.75 41.49 -4.79
N TYR A 205 -2.32 40.27 -4.47
CA TYR A 205 -1.25 40.05 -3.50
C TYR A 205 0.10 40.63 -3.96
N GLU A 206 0.45 40.51 -5.24
CA GLU A 206 1.68 41.10 -5.79
C GLU A 206 1.67 42.64 -5.73
N GLN A 207 0.52 43.27 -5.99
CA GLN A 207 0.37 44.72 -5.93
C GLN A 207 0.32 45.24 -4.50
N ASP A 208 -0.36 44.53 -3.61
CA ASP A 208 -0.46 44.84 -2.19
C ASP A 208 -0.29 43.56 -1.35
N PRO A 209 0.94 43.29 -0.85
CA PRO A 209 1.22 42.15 0.00
C PRO A 209 0.67 42.31 1.43
N SER A 210 -0.53 42.85 1.63
CA SER A 210 -1.18 42.94 2.94
C SER A 210 -1.52 41.55 3.50
N ASP A 211 -1.80 41.48 4.80
CA ASP A 211 -2.15 40.21 5.46
C ASP A 211 -3.51 39.68 4.98
N GLU A 212 -4.46 40.57 4.70
CA GLU A 212 -5.77 40.23 4.12
C GLU A 212 -5.62 39.58 2.74
N ASN A 213 -4.84 40.20 1.84
CA ASN A 213 -4.59 39.64 0.51
C ASN A 213 -3.79 38.33 0.58
N ALA A 214 -2.86 38.20 1.53
CA ALA A 214 -2.11 36.96 1.73
C ALA A 214 -3.03 35.81 2.17
N VAL A 215 -3.95 36.08 3.11
CA VAL A 215 -4.92 35.10 3.60
C VAL A 215 -5.88 34.71 2.48
N ALA A 216 -6.47 35.68 1.76
CA ALA A 216 -7.38 35.40 0.66
C ALA A 216 -6.72 34.56 -0.43
N TYR A 217 -5.48 34.91 -0.82
CA TYR A 217 -4.73 34.14 -1.81
C TYR A 217 -4.35 32.75 -1.31
N ALA A 218 -3.93 32.60 -0.06
CA ALA A 218 -3.61 31.31 0.54
C ALA A 218 -4.82 30.36 0.61
N VAL A 219 -6.01 30.89 0.94
CA VAL A 219 -7.26 30.10 0.94
C VAL A 219 -7.58 29.59 -0.47
N ALA A 220 -7.48 30.46 -1.48
CA ALA A 220 -7.71 30.07 -2.87
C ALA A 220 -6.67 29.04 -3.37
N LEU A 221 -5.40 29.20 -2.99
CA LEU A 221 -4.34 28.21 -3.25
C LEU A 221 -4.69 26.84 -2.64
N ALA A 222 -5.12 26.83 -1.37
CA ALA A 222 -5.48 25.59 -0.68
C ALA A 222 -6.69 24.88 -1.33
N ASP A 223 -7.72 25.62 -1.75
CA ASP A 223 -8.89 25.09 -2.45
C ASP A 223 -8.55 24.53 -3.85
N ALA A 224 -7.62 25.19 -4.53
CA ALA A 224 -7.01 24.71 -5.76
C ALA A 224 -6.10 23.49 -5.56
N GLY A 225 -5.87 23.01 -4.34
CA GLY A 225 -4.97 21.88 -4.05
C GLY A 225 -3.49 22.28 -3.91
N LYS A 226 -3.15 23.56 -4.12
CA LYS A 226 -1.81 24.13 -3.93
C LYS A 226 -1.55 24.46 -2.46
N LYS A 227 -1.79 23.49 -1.58
CA LYS A 227 -1.69 23.65 -0.12
C LYS A 227 -0.25 23.97 0.32
N GLU A 228 0.75 23.41 -0.35
CA GLU A 228 2.15 23.73 -0.06
C GLU A 228 2.47 25.21 -0.31
N ASP A 229 2.09 25.75 -1.47
CA ASP A 229 2.28 27.17 -1.79
C ASP A 229 1.57 28.07 -0.77
N ALA A 230 0.35 27.71 -0.37
CA ALA A 230 -0.40 28.41 0.67
C ALA A 230 0.34 28.41 2.01
N LEU A 231 0.90 27.27 2.42
CA LEU A 231 1.68 27.16 3.65
C LEU A 231 3.00 27.95 3.57
N VAL A 232 3.70 27.93 2.44
CA VAL A 232 4.92 28.74 2.23
C VAL A 232 4.61 30.22 2.38
N LEU A 233 3.55 30.70 1.72
CA LEU A 233 3.10 32.08 1.74
C LEU A 233 2.78 32.57 3.16
N LEU A 234 1.93 31.84 3.88
CA LEU A 234 1.53 32.20 5.25
C LEU A 234 2.70 32.06 6.24
N PHE A 235 3.54 31.05 6.08
CA PHE A 235 4.71 30.86 6.95
C PHE A 235 5.72 32.02 6.81
N ALA A 236 5.92 32.55 5.60
CA ALA A 236 6.77 33.71 5.39
C ALA A 236 6.27 34.95 6.16
N LYS A 237 4.94 35.16 6.24
CA LYS A 237 4.32 36.23 7.03
C LYS A 237 4.50 36.02 8.53
N LEU A 238 4.27 34.80 9.02
CA LEU A 238 4.42 34.45 10.44
C LEU A 238 5.88 34.53 10.90
N LYS A 239 6.84 34.26 10.01
CA LYS A 239 8.26 34.43 10.30
C LYS A 239 8.64 35.90 10.53
N ALA A 240 7.95 36.82 9.87
CA ALA A 240 8.16 38.26 10.07
C ALA A 240 7.46 38.78 11.33
N ASP A 241 6.25 38.32 11.61
CA ASP A 241 5.50 38.65 12.82
C ASP A 241 4.52 37.53 13.21
N LEU A 242 4.73 36.95 14.38
CA LEU A 242 3.92 35.86 14.95
C LEU A 242 2.58 36.32 15.50
N ASN A 243 2.39 37.62 15.74
CA ASN A 243 1.17 38.17 16.33
C ASN A 243 0.03 38.33 15.31
N LYS A 244 0.28 37.96 14.05
CA LYS A 244 -0.71 37.98 12.97
C LYS A 244 -1.73 36.85 13.16
N GLU A 245 -2.74 37.10 14.00
CA GLU A 245 -3.74 36.11 14.41
C GLU A 245 -4.47 35.46 13.24
N GLU A 246 -4.91 36.26 12.26
CA GLU A 246 -5.66 35.76 11.10
C GLU A 246 -4.80 34.86 10.20
N VAL A 247 -3.57 35.29 9.89
CA VAL A 247 -2.59 34.50 9.12
C VAL A 247 -2.31 33.17 9.84
N LYS A 248 -2.11 33.22 11.17
CA LYS A 248 -1.84 32.03 11.99
C LYS A 248 -3.03 31.08 12.00
N LYS A 249 -4.24 31.62 12.11
CA LYS A 249 -5.48 30.84 12.09
C LYS A 249 -5.63 30.10 10.75
N THR A 250 -5.55 30.81 9.63
CA THR A 250 -5.64 30.19 8.29
C THR A 250 -4.56 29.14 8.06
N PHE A 251 -3.34 29.38 8.53
CA PHE A 251 -2.24 28.41 8.44
C PHE A 251 -2.58 27.10 9.19
N LEU A 252 -3.11 27.20 10.40
CA LEU A 252 -3.53 26.04 11.19
C LEU A 252 -4.74 25.32 10.59
N ASP A 253 -5.71 26.07 10.05
CA ASP A 253 -6.89 25.53 9.38
C ASP A 253 -6.47 24.72 8.14
N ILE A 254 -5.59 25.25 7.28
CA ILE A 254 -5.05 24.50 6.14
C ILE A 254 -4.36 23.22 6.62
N LEU A 255 -3.50 23.28 7.64
CA LEU A 255 -2.85 22.10 8.21
C LEU A 255 -3.86 21.06 8.69
N SER A 256 -4.98 21.46 9.28
CA SER A 256 -6.02 20.52 9.73
C SER A 256 -6.72 19.77 8.58
N THR A 257 -6.68 20.31 7.35
CA THR A 257 -7.24 19.65 6.15
C THR A 257 -6.25 18.70 5.44
N MET A 258 -5.07 18.48 6.03
CA MET A 258 -3.96 17.71 5.43
C MET A 258 -3.65 16.42 6.19
N ASP A 259 -4.66 15.80 6.80
CA ASP A 259 -4.46 14.57 7.58
C ASP A 259 -3.83 13.46 6.72
N GLY A 260 -2.70 12.92 7.22
CA GLY A 260 -1.91 11.91 6.52
C GLY A 260 -0.81 12.47 5.60
N ASP A 261 -0.73 13.79 5.34
CA ASP A 261 0.36 14.37 4.55
C ASP A 261 1.60 14.63 5.40
N LYS A 262 2.77 14.15 4.94
CA LYS A 262 4.08 14.44 5.56
C LYS A 262 4.36 15.94 5.69
N LEU A 263 3.87 16.76 4.75
CA LEU A 263 3.98 18.23 4.81
C LEU A 263 3.32 18.80 6.06
N GLN A 264 2.18 18.25 6.50
CA GLN A 264 1.48 18.70 7.71
C GLN A 264 2.43 18.64 8.93
N SER A 265 3.08 17.49 9.14
CA SER A 265 4.00 17.29 10.26
C SER A 265 5.23 18.22 10.19
N THR A 266 5.73 18.46 8.98
CA THR A 266 6.90 19.32 8.72
C THR A 266 6.59 20.76 9.09
N TYR A 267 5.47 21.30 8.60
CA TYR A 267 5.06 22.67 8.87
C TYR A 267 4.60 22.89 10.32
N ARG A 268 3.98 21.89 10.97
CA ARG A 268 3.72 21.94 12.44
C ARG A 268 5.01 22.08 13.24
N ARG A 269 6.06 21.33 12.90
CA ARG A 269 7.37 21.43 13.58
C ARG A 269 8.04 22.78 13.33
N LYS A 270 7.98 23.29 12.09
CA LYS A 270 8.49 24.63 11.74
C LYS A 270 7.79 25.73 12.56
N LEU A 271 6.46 25.68 12.68
CA LEU A 271 5.71 26.64 13.47
C LEU A 271 6.05 26.56 14.96
N TYR A 272 6.18 25.35 15.52
CA TYR A 272 6.57 25.15 16.92
C TYR A 272 7.93 25.77 17.23
N THR A 273 8.90 25.59 16.32
CA THR A 273 10.26 26.18 16.44
C THR A 273 10.24 27.71 16.37
N LEU A 274 9.21 28.31 15.78
CA LEU A 274 9.06 29.75 15.67
C LEU A 274 8.41 30.35 16.93
N LEU A 275 7.66 29.56 17.70
CA LEU A 275 6.97 29.98 18.92
C LEU A 275 7.84 29.92 20.20
N HIS A 276 9.03 29.30 20.12
CA HIS A 276 9.96 29.04 21.23
C HIS A 276 11.34 29.60 20.93
#